data_AF-A0A507R4W0-F1
#
_entry.id   AF-A0A507R4W0-F1
#
_cell.length_a   1.000
_cell.length_b   1.000
_cell.length_c   1.000
_cell.angle_alpha   90.00
_cell.angle_beta   90.00
_cell.angle_gamma   90.00
#
_symmetry.space_group_name_H-M   'P 1'
#
loop_
_entity.id
_entity.type
_entity.pdbx_description
1 polymer ?
#
loop_
_entity_poly.entity_id
_entity_poly.type
_entity_poly.pdbx_seq_one_letter_code
_entity_poly.pdbx_strand_id
1 'polypeptide(L)'
;MAQKQRRIELLQVEADENDQSFFRVLVDGRTVKYITIDPGIFSIEDMCFGPSLTSILPDLPDWDWNDGLVTKDASGRPCFSRASRTAFPGVKNTWHGTCVDYQDILIDERLRTGVYAVK
;
A
#
# COMPACT_ATOMS: atom_id res chain seq x y z
N MET A 1 18.89 -10.16 -14.54
CA MET A 1 18.26 -10.64 -13.28
C MET A 1 16.77 -10.46 -13.49
N ALA A 2 15.97 -11.53 -13.49
CA ALA A 2 14.53 -11.40 -13.71
C ALA A 2 13.89 -10.81 -12.45
N GLN A 3 13.13 -9.73 -12.62
CA GLN A 3 12.38 -9.07 -11.56
C GLN A 3 11.37 -10.07 -10.99
N LYS A 4 11.43 -10.34 -9.68
CA LYS A 4 10.44 -11.21 -9.03
C LYS A 4 9.15 -10.42 -8.93
N GLN A 5 8.27 -10.58 -9.92
CA GLN A 5 7.03 -9.82 -9.99
C GLN A 5 6.09 -10.25 -8.86
N ARG A 6 6.05 -9.44 -7.79
CA ARG A 6 5.11 -9.63 -6.69
C ARG A 6 3.75 -9.09 -7.08
N ARG A 7 2.67 -9.74 -6.63
CA ARG A 7 1.32 -9.23 -6.87
C ARG A 7 1.03 -8.14 -5.84
N ILE A 8 0.80 -6.93 -6.30
CA ILE A 8 0.48 -5.79 -5.44
C ILE A 8 -0.96 -5.36 -5.74
N GLU A 9 -1.78 -5.28 -4.71
CA GLU A 9 -3.13 -4.73 -4.79
C GLU A 9 -3.20 -3.47 -3.94
N LEU A 10 -3.71 -2.39 -4.53
CA LEU A 10 -3.84 -1.10 -3.86
C LEU A 10 -5.13 -1.06 -3.05
N LEU A 11 -5.02 -0.93 -1.72
CA LEU A 11 -6.16 -0.91 -0.81
C LEU A 11 -6.62 0.51 -0.46
N GLN A 12 -5.68 1.46 -0.39
CA GLN A 12 -5.96 2.86 -0.09
C GLN A 12 -4.84 3.75 -0.63
N VAL A 13 -5.22 4.94 -1.09
CA VAL A 13 -4.35 6.00 -1.59
C VAL A 13 -4.64 7.28 -0.82
N GLU A 14 -3.60 7.98 -0.45
CA GLU A 14 -3.59 9.38 -0.05
C GLU A 14 -2.39 10.02 -0.76
N ALA A 15 -2.62 10.53 -1.97
CA ALA A 15 -1.58 11.13 -2.80
C ALA A 15 -1.60 12.65 -2.66
N ASP A 16 -0.41 13.23 -2.52
CA ASP A 16 -0.18 14.67 -2.47
C ASP A 16 0.96 15.04 -3.43
N GLU A 17 0.84 16.20 -4.09
CA GLU A 17 1.83 16.67 -5.07
C GLU A 17 3.03 17.32 -4.40
N ASN A 18 2.79 17.95 -3.25
CA ASN A 18 3.70 18.84 -2.57
C ASN A 18 4.21 18.27 -1.24
N ASP A 19 3.56 17.22 -0.72
CA ASP A 19 3.95 16.52 0.49
C ASP A 19 4.08 15.00 0.27
N GLN A 20 4.40 14.27 1.34
CA GLN A 20 4.46 12.83 1.32
C GLN A 20 3.11 12.21 0.98
N SER A 21 3.16 11.21 0.12
CA SER A 21 1.98 10.39 -0.23
C SER A 21 2.00 9.09 0.55
N PHE A 22 0.83 8.64 1.01
CA PHE A 22 0.65 7.45 1.85
C PHE A 22 -0.22 6.41 1.18
N PHE A 23 0.23 5.16 1.19
CA PHE A 23 -0.43 4.06 0.52
C PHE A 23 -0.55 2.85 1.42
N ARG A 24 -1.69 2.18 1.34
CA ARG A 24 -1.88 0.84 1.90
C ARG A 24 -2.01 -0.16 0.76
N VAL A 25 -1.13 -1.15 0.73
CA VAL A 25 -1.11 -2.17 -0.31
C VAL A 25 -1.15 -3.58 0.27
N LEU A 26 -1.80 -4.51 -0.42
CA LEU A 26 -1.77 -5.94 -0.14
C LEU A 26 -0.76 -6.61 -1.07
N VAL A 27 0.29 -7.16 -0.48
CA VAL A 27 1.35 -7.87 -1.22
C VAL A 27 1.09 -9.37 -1.19
N ASP A 28 1.13 -9.98 -2.37
CA ASP A 28 0.90 -11.41 -2.65
C ASP A 28 -0.43 -11.95 -2.10
N GLY A 29 -1.41 -11.08 -1.86
CA GLY A 29 -2.70 -11.44 -1.23
C GLY A 29 -2.59 -11.86 0.24
N ARG A 30 -1.49 -11.54 0.93
CA ARG A 30 -1.19 -12.09 2.27
C ARG A 30 -0.85 -11.05 3.30
N THR A 31 -0.10 -10.02 2.94
CA THR A 31 0.43 -9.07 3.92
C THR A 31 0.13 -7.65 3.51
N VAL A 32 -0.48 -6.90 4.40
CA VAL A 32 -0.67 -5.47 4.24
C VAL A 32 0.66 -4.76 4.52
N LYS A 33 1.05 -3.86 3.62
CA LYS A 33 2.21 -3.00 3.73
C LYS A 33 1.78 -1.54 3.64
N TYR A 34 2.50 -0.68 4.33
CA TYR A 34 2.36 0.76 4.29
C TYR A 34 3.56 1.33 3.54
N ILE A 35 3.30 2.10 2.50
CA ILE A 35 4.33 2.74 1.69
C ILE A 35 4.13 4.24 1.78
N THR A 36 5.18 4.95 2.15
CA THR A 36 5.30 6.40 2.03
C THR A 36 6.17 6.71 0.81
N ILE A 37 5.77 7.69 0.02
CA ILE A 37 6.53 8.18 -1.13
C ILE A 37 6.80 9.66 -0.90
N ASP A 38 8.06 10.07 -0.96
CA ASP A 38 8.43 11.48 -0.88
C ASP A 38 7.84 12.29 -2.06
N PRO A 39 7.66 13.62 -1.91
CA PRO A 39 7.17 14.45 -3.00
C PRO A 39 8.13 14.46 -4.20
N GLY A 40 7.57 14.62 -5.41
CA GLY A 40 8.35 14.73 -6.65
C GLY A 40 9.04 13.43 -7.10
N ILE A 41 8.65 12.28 -6.56
CA ILE A 41 9.14 10.96 -7.01
C ILE A 41 8.35 10.49 -8.23
N PHE A 42 7.02 10.52 -8.14
CA PHE A 42 6.09 10.13 -9.20
C PHE A 42 5.02 11.22 -9.40
N SER A 43 4.32 11.20 -10.52
CA SER A 43 3.17 12.07 -10.75
C SER A 43 1.98 11.63 -9.89
N ILE A 44 1.09 12.57 -9.51
CA ILE A 44 -0.18 12.22 -8.84
C ILE A 44 -1.00 11.24 -9.68
N GLU A 45 -1.04 11.44 -11.00
CA GLU A 45 -1.84 10.63 -11.91
C GLU A 45 -1.41 9.16 -11.85
N ASP A 46 -0.11 8.92 -11.84
CA ASP A 46 0.44 7.56 -11.73
C ASP A 46 0.23 6.96 -10.33
N MET A 47 0.33 7.77 -9.28
CA MET A 47 0.16 7.32 -7.89
C MET A 47 -1.29 6.98 -7.55
N CYS A 48 -2.25 7.71 -8.11
CA CYS A 48 -3.68 7.52 -7.86
C CYS A 48 -4.28 6.31 -8.60
N PHE A 49 -3.58 5.78 -9.60
CA PHE A 49 -4.05 4.64 -10.37
C PHE A 49 -3.25 3.37 -10.02
N GLY A 50 -3.91 2.42 -9.34
CA GLY A 50 -3.27 1.20 -8.85
C GLY A 50 -2.37 0.49 -9.86
N PRO A 51 -2.84 0.17 -11.09
CA PRO A 51 -2.00 -0.45 -12.10
C PRO A 51 -0.73 0.36 -12.42
N SER A 52 -0.84 1.69 -12.58
CA SER A 52 0.33 2.56 -12.80
C SER A 52 1.28 2.52 -11.61
N LEU A 53 0.78 2.74 -10.39
CA LEU A 53 1.58 2.72 -9.17
C LEU A 53 2.36 1.40 -9.01
N THR A 54 1.71 0.26 -9.23
CA THR A 54 2.37 -1.04 -9.11
C THR A 54 3.46 -1.27 -10.15
N SER A 55 3.40 -0.58 -11.30
CA SER A 55 4.40 -0.69 -12.38
C SER A 55 5.62 0.19 -12.17
N ILE A 56 5.47 1.30 -11.45
CA ILE A 56 6.54 2.29 -11.22
C ILE A 56 7.24 2.13 -9.87
N LEU A 57 6.64 1.39 -8.95
CA LEU A 57 7.24 1.11 -7.65
C LEU A 57 8.59 0.39 -7.81
N PRO A 58 9.60 0.73 -6.99
CA PRO A 58 10.83 -0.05 -6.93
C PRO A 58 10.54 -1.49 -6.48
N ASP A 59 11.52 -2.37 -6.69
CA ASP A 59 11.45 -3.73 -6.20
C ASP A 59 11.19 -3.76 -4.69
N LEU A 60 10.15 -4.52 -4.30
CA LEU A 60 9.79 -4.65 -2.91
C LEU A 60 10.89 -5.38 -2.14
N PRO A 61 11.23 -4.93 -0.92
CA PRO A 61 12.17 -5.63 -0.06
C PRO A 61 11.77 -7.08 0.18
N ASP A 62 12.74 -8.00 0.14
CA ASP A 62 12.48 -9.44 0.27
C ASP A 62 12.28 -9.92 1.71
N TRP A 63 12.71 -9.14 2.70
CA TRP A 63 12.56 -9.47 4.12
C TRP A 63 11.19 -9.10 4.68
N ASP A 64 10.96 -9.39 5.96
CA ASP A 64 9.70 -9.05 6.63
C ASP A 64 9.70 -7.57 7.07
N TRP A 65 8.94 -6.75 6.38
CA TRP A 65 8.70 -5.33 6.66
C TRP A 65 7.21 -5.03 6.59
N ASN A 66 6.76 -3.92 7.16
CA ASN A 66 5.39 -3.44 6.97
C ASN A 66 5.30 -1.92 6.75
N ASP A 67 6.41 -1.21 6.90
CA ASP A 67 6.51 0.23 6.73
C ASP A 67 7.73 0.54 5.84
N GLY A 68 7.48 1.14 4.68
CA GLY A 68 8.49 1.42 3.67
C GLY A 68 8.45 2.88 3.22
N LEU A 69 9.63 3.47 2.99
CA LEU A 69 9.79 4.80 2.43
C LEU A 69 10.48 4.70 1.07
N VAL A 70 9.83 5.25 0.03
CA VAL A 70 10.36 5.36 -1.32
C VAL A 70 10.85 6.80 -1.56
N THR A 71 12.10 6.93 -1.98
CA THR A 71 12.76 8.21 -2.27
C THR A 71 13.62 8.07 -3.53
N LYS A 72 14.32 9.14 -3.92
CA LYS A 72 15.35 9.10 -4.96
C LYS A 72 16.71 8.74 -4.36
N ASP A 73 17.39 7.78 -4.99
CA ASP A 73 18.79 7.54 -4.75
C ASP A 73 19.68 8.67 -5.30
N ALA A 74 21.00 8.57 -5.08
CA ALA A 74 21.97 9.54 -5.59
C ALA A 74 21.99 9.66 -7.12
N SER A 75 21.46 8.68 -7.85
CA SER A 75 21.31 8.70 -9.31
C SER A 75 19.97 9.27 -9.79
N GLY A 76 19.09 9.65 -8.86
CA GLY A 76 17.76 10.17 -9.14
C GLY A 76 16.72 9.08 -9.44
N ARG A 77 17.03 7.81 -9.17
CA ARG A 77 16.10 6.68 -9.39
C ARG A 77 15.29 6.39 -8.13
N PRO A 78 13.98 6.08 -8.25
CA PRO A 78 13.18 5.65 -7.12
C PRO A 78 13.74 4.38 -6.47
N CYS A 79 13.87 4.37 -5.14
CA CYS A 79 14.30 3.21 -4.36
C CYS A 79 13.67 3.22 -2.96
N PHE A 80 13.62 2.06 -2.31
CA PHE A 80 13.30 1.99 -0.88
C PHE A 80 14.52 2.45 -0.07
N SER A 81 14.47 3.67 0.47
CA SER A 81 15.53 4.18 1.35
C SER A 81 15.44 3.60 2.76
N ARG A 82 14.22 3.22 3.17
CA ARG A 82 13.92 2.59 4.46
C ARG A 82 12.83 1.54 4.26
N ALA A 83 13.00 0.39 4.89
CA ALA A 83 11.91 -0.55 5.13
C ALA A 83 12.11 -1.22 6.47
N SER A 84 11.11 -1.11 7.35
CA SER A 84 11.16 -1.58 8.72
C SER A 84 9.90 -2.35 9.10
N ARG A 85 10.01 -3.06 10.23
CA ARG A 85 8.88 -3.65 10.92
C ARG A 85 8.44 -2.70 12.04
N THR A 86 7.42 -1.91 11.76
CA THR A 86 6.84 -0.92 12.67
C THR A 86 5.67 -1.54 13.43
N ALA A 87 5.65 -1.40 14.75
CA ALA A 87 4.53 -1.78 15.60
C ALA A 87 3.49 -0.65 15.61
N PHE A 88 2.57 -0.66 14.65
CA PHE A 88 1.52 0.35 14.58
C PHE A 88 0.53 0.23 15.74
N PRO A 89 -0.01 1.37 16.24
CA PRO A 89 -1.06 1.33 17.24
C PRO A 89 -2.30 0.63 16.68
N GLY A 90 -2.77 -0.40 17.39
CA GLY A 90 -4.05 -1.03 17.12
C GLY A 90 -5.23 -0.23 17.68
N VAL A 91 -6.44 -0.53 17.20
CA VAL A 91 -7.68 0.02 17.75
C VAL A 91 -7.90 -0.53 19.17
N LYS A 92 -8.04 0.35 20.15
CA LYS A 92 -8.22 -0.04 21.58
C LYS A 92 -9.64 0.14 22.10
N ASN A 93 -10.29 1.25 21.76
CA ASN A 93 -11.61 1.63 22.26
C ASN A 93 -12.65 1.39 21.17
N THR A 94 -13.13 0.16 21.03
CA THR A 94 -14.13 -0.17 20.01
C THR A 94 -15.52 0.24 20.49
N TRP A 95 -16.31 0.84 19.60
CA TRP A 95 -17.71 1.18 19.87
C TRP A 95 -18.61 -0.08 19.88
N HIS A 96 -18.15 -1.17 19.28
CA HIS A 96 -18.81 -2.48 19.22
C HIS A 96 -17.81 -3.61 19.51
N GLY A 97 -18.30 -4.76 19.97
CA GLY A 97 -17.45 -5.93 20.26
C GLY A 97 -16.99 -6.69 19.01
N THR A 98 -17.63 -6.48 17.87
CA THR A 98 -17.25 -7.12 16.61
C THR A 98 -15.97 -6.49 16.06
N CYS A 99 -14.94 -7.31 15.90
CA CYS A 99 -13.73 -7.00 15.17
C CYS A 99 -13.71 -7.87 13.90
N VAL A 100 -13.42 -7.27 12.74
CA VAL A 100 -13.36 -7.96 11.45
C VAL A 100 -11.97 -7.73 10.89
N ASP A 101 -11.24 -8.81 10.60
CA ASP A 101 -9.98 -8.69 9.85
C ASP A 101 -10.30 -8.33 8.40
N TYR A 102 -9.54 -7.42 7.83
CA TYR A 102 -9.70 -7.01 6.44
C TYR A 102 -9.55 -8.18 5.47
N GLN A 103 -8.68 -9.15 5.78
CA GLN A 103 -8.42 -10.32 4.94
C GLN A 103 -9.54 -11.35 4.97
N ASP A 104 -10.38 -11.33 6.02
CA ASP A 104 -11.52 -12.23 6.15
C ASP A 104 -12.75 -11.74 5.38
N ILE A 105 -12.70 -10.51 4.83
CA ILE A 105 -13.81 -9.92 4.08
C ILE A 105 -13.94 -10.62 2.72
N LEU A 106 -14.93 -11.50 2.60
CA LEU A 106 -15.33 -12.12 1.35
C LEU A 106 -16.51 -11.36 0.75
N ILE A 107 -16.25 -10.62 -0.33
CA ILE A 107 -17.28 -9.91 -1.07
C ILE A 107 -18.20 -10.92 -1.76
N ASP A 108 -19.52 -10.78 -1.56
CA ASP A 108 -20.54 -11.56 -2.24
C ASP A 108 -21.03 -10.84 -3.50
N GLU A 109 -21.88 -9.82 -3.32
CA GLU A 109 -22.45 -9.04 -4.40
C GLU A 109 -22.14 -7.55 -4.28
N ARG A 110 -21.94 -6.90 -5.44
CA ARG A 110 -21.85 -5.43 -5.51
C ARG A 110 -23.26 -4.86 -5.57
N LEU A 111 -23.69 -4.25 -4.48
CA LEU A 111 -25.00 -3.61 -4.38
C LEU A 111 -25.04 -2.29 -5.16
N ARG A 112 -24.03 -1.43 -4.97
CA ARG A 112 -23.86 -0.16 -5.70
C ARG A 112 -22.40 0.30 -5.62
N THR A 113 -22.06 1.43 -6.25
CA THR A 113 -20.71 1.99 -6.19
C THR A 113 -20.25 2.16 -4.74
N GLY A 114 -19.12 1.54 -4.40
CA GLY A 114 -18.52 1.60 -3.06
C GLY A 114 -19.27 0.82 -1.98
N VAL A 115 -20.30 0.03 -2.31
CA VAL A 115 -21.08 -0.75 -1.33
C VAL A 115 -21.25 -2.19 -1.81
N TYR A 116 -20.83 -3.12 -0.95
CA TYR A 116 -20.75 -4.53 -1.25
C TYR A 116 -21.37 -5.33 -0.10
N ALA A 117 -22.10 -6.40 -0.42
CA ALA A 117 -22.47 -7.42 0.55
C ALA A 117 -21.25 -8.30 0.86
N VAL A 118 -21.16 -8.78 2.11
CA VAL A 118 -20.06 -9.62 2.60
C VAL A 118 -20.65 -10.92 3.18
N LYS A 119 -19.95 -12.04 3.01
CA LYS A 119 -20.35 -13.36 3.54
C LYS A 119 -19.96 -13.57 5.00
#